data_AF-A0A1X1QZP8-F1
#
_entry.id   AF-A0A1X1QZP8-F1
#
_cell.length_a   1.000
_cell.length_b   1.000
_cell.length_c   1.000
_cell.angle_alpha   90.00
_cell.angle_beta   90.00
_cell.angle_gamma   90.00
#
_symmetry.space_group_name_H-M   'P 1'
#
loop_
_entity.id
_entity.type
_entity.pdbx_description
1 polymer ?
#
loop_
_entity_poly.entity_id
_entity_poly.type
_entity_poly.pdbx_seq_one_letter_code
_entity_poly.pdbx_strand_id
1 'polypeptide(L)'
;MVLVLLSITGAAACLGSAVVARHRAQAAADLAALAGAARLPSGAAAACARATAVARAMRADDVRCEVDGLDVVVTVDVRIRASAVVGAGPARAAARAGPVDTG
;
A
#
# COMPACT_ATOMS: atom_id res chain seq x y z
N MET A 1 38.78 2.00 -9.53
CA MET A 1 37.77 3.06 -9.84
C MET A 1 36.47 2.48 -10.36
N VAL A 2 36.48 1.65 -11.41
CA VAL A 2 35.24 1.03 -11.96
C VAL A 2 34.45 0.24 -10.92
N LEU A 3 35.13 -0.60 -10.11
CA LEU A 3 34.47 -1.40 -9.08
C LEU A 3 33.73 -0.53 -8.05
N VAL A 4 34.35 0.59 -7.63
CA VAL A 4 33.75 1.53 -6.67
C VAL A 4 32.49 2.18 -7.24
N LEU A 5 32.53 2.62 -8.50
CA LEU A 5 31.37 3.20 -9.17
C LEU A 5 30.23 2.18 -9.29
N LEU A 6 30.53 0.95 -9.70
CA LEU A 6 29.53 -0.12 -9.78
C LEU A 6 28.89 -0.43 -8.42
N SER A 7 29.69 -0.46 -7.35
CA SER A 7 29.17 -0.67 -5.98
C SER A 7 28.23 0.46 -5.55
N ILE A 8 28.59 1.72 -5.77
CA ILE A 8 27.77 2.88 -5.40
C ILE A 8 26.47 2.89 -6.21
N THR A 9 26.55 2.70 -7.53
CA THR A 9 25.37 2.68 -8.39
C THR A 9 24.44 1.51 -8.05
N GLY A 10 25.00 0.32 -7.78
CA GLY A 10 24.22 -0.85 -7.34
C GLY A 10 23.50 -0.61 -6.02
N ALA A 11 24.19 -0.01 -5.04
CA ALA A 11 23.59 0.35 -3.75
C ALA A 11 22.48 1.39 -3.90
N ALA A 12 22.70 2.44 -4.70
CA ALA A 12 21.71 3.48 -4.98
C ALA A 12 20.47 2.90 -5.70
N ALA A 13 20.67 2.00 -6.67
CA ALA A 13 19.57 1.32 -7.36
C ALA A 13 18.75 0.44 -6.39
N CYS A 14 19.42 -0.29 -5.50
CA CYS A 14 18.73 -1.07 -4.47
C CYS A 14 17.91 -0.19 -3.54
N LEU A 15 18.51 0.89 -3.01
CA LEU A 15 17.82 1.86 -2.15
C LEU A 15 16.61 2.49 -2.84
N GLY A 16 16.79 2.95 -4.10
CA GLY A 16 15.69 3.52 -4.88
C GLY A 16 14.54 2.54 -5.10
N SER A 17 14.85 1.27 -5.39
CA SER A 17 13.83 0.23 -5.57
C SER A 17 13.02 -0.03 -4.29
N ALA A 18 13.67 0.00 -3.13
CA ALA A 18 13.02 -0.19 -1.83
C ALA A 18 12.09 0.99 -1.48
N VAL A 19 12.54 2.22 -1.72
CA VAL A 19 11.74 3.44 -1.47
C VAL A 19 10.50 3.48 -2.37
N VAL A 20 10.66 3.21 -3.67
CA VAL A 20 9.54 3.19 -4.62
C VAL A 20 8.51 2.11 -4.25
N ALA A 21 8.97 0.94 -3.79
CA ALA A 21 8.08 -0.12 -3.36
C ALA A 21 7.25 0.28 -2.13
N ARG A 22 7.86 0.93 -1.14
CA ARG A 22 7.16 1.40 0.05
C ARG A 22 6.15 2.50 -0.27
N HIS A 23 6.52 3.47 -1.12
CA HIS A 23 5.58 4.51 -1.56
C HIS A 23 4.40 3.95 -2.35
N ARG A 24 4.63 2.93 -3.19
CA ARG A 24 3.52 2.26 -3.88
C ARG A 24 2.57 1.54 -2.93
N ALA A 25 3.10 0.86 -1.92
CA ALA A 25 2.25 0.23 -0.90
C ALA A 25 1.41 1.27 -0.15
N GLN A 26 2.02 2.39 0.25
CA GLN A 26 1.32 3.49 0.93
C GLN A 26 0.20 4.08 0.05
N ALA A 27 0.53 4.46 -1.18
CA ALA A 27 -0.44 5.03 -2.12
C ALA A 27 -1.59 4.07 -2.44
N ALA A 28 -1.32 2.77 -2.50
CA ALA A 28 -2.36 1.75 -2.69
C ALA A 28 -3.30 1.68 -1.47
N ALA A 29 -2.76 1.72 -0.25
CA ALA A 29 -3.55 1.74 0.98
C ALA A 29 -4.44 3.00 1.04
N ASP A 30 -3.86 4.18 0.78
CA ASP A 30 -4.57 5.46 0.85
C ASP A 30 -5.75 5.53 -0.14
N LEU A 31 -5.52 5.15 -1.40
CA LEU A 31 -6.57 5.12 -2.42
C LEU A 31 -7.65 4.09 -2.11
N ALA A 32 -7.27 2.93 -1.58
CA ALA A 32 -8.22 1.90 -1.20
C ALA A 32 -9.07 2.32 0.00
N ALA A 33 -8.47 2.96 1.01
CA ALA A 33 -9.18 3.48 2.18
C ALA A 33 -10.20 4.56 1.79
N LEU A 34 -9.81 5.54 0.97
CA LEU A 34 -10.72 6.57 0.45
C LEU A 34 -11.85 5.98 -0.39
N ALA A 35 -11.55 4.99 -1.23
CA ALA A 35 -12.56 4.33 -2.06
C ALA A 35 -13.55 3.51 -1.23
N GLY A 36 -13.08 2.90 -0.13
CA GLY A 36 -13.93 2.22 0.84
C GLY A 36 -14.81 3.21 1.61
N ALA A 37 -14.22 4.29 2.15
CA ALA A 37 -14.94 5.34 2.86
C ALA A 37 -16.06 5.96 1.99
N ALA A 38 -15.79 6.22 0.70
CA ALA A 38 -16.78 6.72 -0.25
C ALA A 38 -17.97 5.77 -0.49
N ARG A 39 -17.83 4.47 -0.18
CA ARG A 39 -18.88 3.46 -0.32
C ARG A 39 -19.46 2.99 1.01
N LEU A 40 -19.00 3.56 2.13
CA LEU A 40 -19.48 3.24 3.47
C LEU A 40 -20.99 3.46 3.66
N PRO A 41 -21.63 4.49 3.05
CA PRO A 41 -23.08 4.66 3.12
C PRO A 41 -23.88 3.50 2.49
N SER A 42 -23.26 2.72 1.60
CA SER A 42 -23.85 1.52 1.00
C SER A 42 -23.63 0.25 1.83
N GLY A 43 -23.01 0.38 3.02
CA GLY A 43 -22.71 -0.71 3.95
C GLY A 43 -21.26 -1.19 3.92
N ALA A 44 -20.83 -1.82 5.01
CA ALA A 44 -19.45 -2.28 5.20
C ALA A 44 -18.96 -3.27 4.12
N ALA A 45 -19.84 -4.16 3.66
CA ALA A 45 -19.51 -5.09 2.58
C ALA A 45 -19.22 -4.37 1.25
N ALA A 46 -19.99 -3.34 0.92
CA ALA A 46 -19.78 -2.54 -0.29
C ALA A 46 -18.50 -1.68 -0.19
N ALA A 47 -18.22 -1.12 0.98
CA ALA A 47 -16.97 -0.43 1.29
C ALA A 47 -15.75 -1.33 1.07
N CYS A 48 -15.73 -2.50 1.70
CA CYS A 48 -14.60 -3.41 1.56
C CYS A 48 -14.47 -4.02 0.16
N ALA A 49 -15.57 -4.29 -0.53
CA ALA A 49 -15.52 -4.72 -1.93
C ALA A 49 -14.86 -3.65 -2.82
N ARG A 50 -15.20 -2.37 -2.61
CA ARG A 50 -14.62 -1.26 -3.37
C ARG A 50 -13.16 -1.01 -3.04
N ALA A 51 -12.79 -1.02 -1.76
CA ALA A 51 -11.41 -0.91 -1.30
C ALA A 51 -10.53 -2.04 -1.91
N THR A 52 -11.02 -3.27 -1.88
CA THR A 52 -10.32 -4.44 -2.44
C THR A 52 -10.14 -4.31 -3.95
N ALA A 53 -11.15 -3.84 -4.68
CA ALA A 53 -11.04 -3.63 -6.12
C ALA A 53 -9.94 -2.61 -6.48
N VAL A 54 -9.85 -1.50 -5.73
CA VAL A 54 -8.81 -0.48 -5.92
C VAL A 54 -7.42 -1.02 -5.56
N ALA A 55 -7.29 -1.68 -4.41
CA ALA A 55 -6.02 -2.26 -3.99
C ALA A 55 -5.49 -3.32 -4.98
N ARG A 56 -6.38 -4.17 -5.54
CA ARG A 56 -6.01 -5.12 -6.61
C ARG A 56 -5.58 -4.41 -7.89
N ALA A 57 -6.25 -3.33 -8.29
CA ALA A 57 -5.83 -2.53 -9.44
C ALA A 57 -4.43 -1.91 -9.25
N MET A 58 -4.08 -1.59 -8.00
CA MET A 58 -2.75 -1.14 -7.59
C MET A 58 -1.71 -2.27 -7.43
N ARG A 59 -2.08 -3.52 -7.75
CA ARG A 59 -1.24 -4.72 -7.63
C ARG A 59 -0.80 -5.02 -6.20
N ALA A 60 -1.66 -4.73 -5.21
CA ALA A 60 -1.52 -5.31 -3.88
C ALA A 60 -1.78 -6.83 -3.95
N ASP A 61 -0.95 -7.60 -3.27
CA ASP A 61 -1.04 -9.06 -3.24
C ASP A 61 -2.03 -9.53 -2.19
N ASP A 62 -1.97 -8.93 -1.00
CA ASP A 62 -2.92 -9.16 0.08
C ASP A 62 -3.56 -7.85 0.52
N VAL A 63 -4.85 -7.90 0.82
CA VAL A 63 -5.67 -6.74 1.16
C VAL A 63 -6.59 -7.13 2.31
N ARG A 64 -6.39 -6.49 3.45
CA ARG A 64 -7.27 -6.59 4.61
C ARG A 64 -8.05 -5.29 4.74
N CYS A 65 -9.36 -5.41 4.76
CA CYS A 65 -10.26 -4.28 4.96
C CYS A 65 -11.05 -4.50 6.25
N GLU A 66 -11.08 -3.48 7.10
CA GLU A 66 -11.81 -3.45 8.34
C GLU A 66 -12.59 -2.14 8.42
N VAL A 67 -13.84 -2.23 8.84
CA VAL A 67 -14.71 -1.07 9.06
C VAL A 67 -14.88 -0.91 10.55
N ASP A 68 -14.48 0.24 11.07
CA ASP A 68 -14.56 0.59 12.48
C ASP A 68 -15.43 1.85 12.61
N GLY A 69 -16.70 1.66 12.94
CA GLY A 69 -17.70 2.73 12.96
C GLY A 69 -17.89 3.37 11.58
N LEU A 70 -17.44 4.62 11.43
CA LEU A 70 -17.49 5.39 10.17
C LEU A 70 -16.13 5.45 9.44
N ASP A 71 -15.15 4.69 9.91
CA ASP A 71 -13.82 4.63 9.34
C ASP A 71 -13.58 3.32 8.61
N VAL A 72 -12.85 3.41 7.50
CA VAL A 72 -12.36 2.26 6.75
C VAL A 72 -10.85 2.19 6.89
N VAL A 73 -10.37 1.11 7.48
CA VAL A 73 -8.95 0.79 7.60
C VAL A 73 -8.61 -0.25 6.54
N VAL A 74 -7.68 0.09 5.66
CA VAL A 74 -7.18 -0.83 4.64
C VAL A 74 -5.71 -1.08 4.87
N THR A 75 -5.34 -2.34 5.03
CA THR A 75 -3.96 -2.81 5.06
C THR A 75 -3.67 -3.54 3.77
N VAL A 76 -2.59 -3.18 3.08
CA VAL A 76 -2.12 -3.84 1.87
C VAL A 76 -0.71 -4.37 2.06
N ASP A 77 -0.44 -5.54 1.48
CA ASP A 77 0.90 -6.08 1.32
C ASP A 77 1.25 -6.12 -0.17
N VAL A 78 2.39 -5.52 -0.52
CA VAL A 78 2.93 -5.51 -1.89
C VAL A 78 4.24 -6.30 -1.93
N ARG A 79 4.30 -7.35 -2.74
CA ARG A 79 5.53 -8.10 -2.95
C ARG A 79 6.50 -7.31 -3.82
N ILE A 80 7.69 -7.06 -3.28
CA ILE A 80 8.78 -6.41 -4.01
C ILE A 80 9.57 -7.50 -4.72
N ARG A 81 9.63 -7.52 -6.05
CA ARG A 81 10.44 -8.53 -6.77
C ARG A 81 11.93 -8.47 -6.42
N ALA A 82 12.45 -7.30 -6.05
CA ALA A 82 13.82 -7.11 -5.57
C ALA A 82 14.10 -7.74 -4.19
N SER A 83 13.04 -8.10 -3.44
CA SER A 83 13.12 -8.82 -2.15
C SER A 83 13.96 -10.09 -2.24
N ALA A 84 13.80 -10.86 -3.33
CA ALA A 84 14.47 -12.16 -3.48
C ALA A 84 16.00 -12.05 -3.47
N VAL A 85 16.54 -10.87 -3.80
CA VAL A 85 17.99 -10.60 -3.82
C VAL A 85 18.51 -10.05 -2.48
N VAL A 86 17.64 -9.41 -1.67
CA VAL A 86 18.03 -8.66 -0.46
C VAL A 86 17.45 -9.25 0.84
N GLY A 87 16.57 -10.25 0.76
CA GLY A 87 15.90 -10.83 1.93
C GLY A 87 14.86 -9.90 2.57
N ALA A 88 14.45 -8.82 1.89
CA ALA A 88 13.50 -7.86 2.42
C ALA A 88 12.07 -8.42 2.36
N GLY A 89 11.31 -8.43 3.46
CA GLY A 89 9.91 -8.89 3.47
C GLY A 89 8.98 -8.07 2.56
N PRO A 90 7.72 -8.49 2.39
CA PRO A 90 6.72 -7.71 1.64
C PRO A 90 6.58 -6.29 2.22
N ALA A 91 6.33 -5.31 1.36
CA ALA A 91 6.06 -3.94 1.78
C ALA A 91 4.61 -3.86 2.28
N ARG A 92 4.47 -3.83 3.61
CA ARG A 92 3.18 -3.62 4.27
C ARG A 92 2.91 -2.13 4.48
N ALA A 93 1.71 -1.70 4.14
CA ALA A 93 1.22 -0.35 4.44
C ALA A 93 -0.24 -0.42 4.91
N ALA A 94 -0.63 0.51 5.77
CA ALA A 94 -2.00 0.65 6.24
C ALA A 94 -2.43 2.11 6.17
N ALA A 95 -3.68 2.34 5.79
CA ALA A 95 -4.30 3.65 5.73
C ALA A 95 -5.71 3.59 6.32
N ARG A 96 -6.15 4.69 6.94
CA ARG A 96 -7.47 4.85 7.54
C ARG A 96 -8.14 6.08 6.93
N ALA A 97 -9.39 5.93 6.51
CA ALA A 97 -10.19 7.03 5.98
C ALA A 97 -11.59 7.00 6.59
N GLY A 98 -12.03 8.16 7.08
CA GLY A 98 -13.37 8.39 7.61
C GLY A 98 -13.79 9.84 7.43
N PRO A 99 -15.00 10.21 7.86
CA PRO A 99 -15.48 11.58 7.78
C PRO A 99 -14.56 12.53 8.55
N VAL A 100 -14.38 13.75 8.03
CA VAL A 100 -13.76 14.81 8.83
C VAL A 100 -14.75 15.19 9.94
N ASP A 101 -14.29 15.16 11.19
CA ASP A 101 -15.09 15.69 12.30
C ASP A 101 -15.32 17.18 12.03
N THR A 102 -16.53 17.53 11.60
CA THR A 102 -17.00 18.91 11.56
C THR A 102 -17.41 19.31 12.97
N GLY A 103 -16.41 19.58 13.82
CA GLY A 103 -16.60 20.24 15.11
C GLY A 103 -16.74 21.75 14.95
#